data_AF-A0A7J9KTV6-F1
#
_entry.id   AF-A0A7J9KTV6-F1
#
_cell.length_a   1.000
_cell.length_b   1.000
_cell.length_c   1.000
_cell.angle_alpha   90.00
_cell.angle_beta   90.00
_cell.angle_gamma   90.00
#
_symmetry.space_group_name_H-M   'P 1'
#
loop_
_entity.id
_entity.type
_entity.pdbx_description
1 polymer ?
#
loop_
_entity_poly.entity_id
_entity_poly.type
_entity_poly.pdbx_seq_one_letter_code
_entity_poly.pdbx_strand_id
1 'polypeptide(L)'
;MFDYLPRLQQLYLEGNKLSGKIPLGLFKCKELEYISLADNRLEEILPKEIGNLTILRILYLDNNLFEGKRKAVGCYFNLLSFSNCNICFVWS
;
A
#
# COMPACT_ATOMS: atom_id res chain seq x y z
N MET A 1 13.75 -1.44 10.07
CA MET A 1 14.34 -0.68 8.93
C MET A 1 13.63 0.65 8.76
N PHE A 2 12.32 0.67 8.51
CA PHE A 2 11.52 1.91 8.47
C PHE A 2 11.30 2.56 9.84
N ASP A 3 11.57 1.84 10.93
CA ASP A 3 11.46 2.35 12.30
C ASP A 3 12.37 3.57 12.59
N TYR A 4 13.38 3.81 11.75
CA TYR A 4 14.30 4.94 11.85
C TYR A 4 13.95 6.12 10.93
N LEU A 5 12.80 6.06 10.25
CA LEU A 5 12.32 7.09 9.32
C LEU A 5 10.95 7.66 9.77
N PRO A 6 10.83 8.20 11.00
CA PRO A 6 9.53 8.63 11.54
C PRO A 6 8.89 9.79 10.75
N ARG A 7 9.72 10.60 10.08
CA ARG A 7 9.33 11.79 9.31
C ARG A 7 9.27 11.55 7.81
N LEU A 8 9.26 10.29 7.36
CA LEU A 8 9.14 9.99 5.94
C LEU A 8 7.75 10.41 5.46
N GLN A 9 7.69 11.33 4.50
CA GLN A 9 6.44 11.84 3.95
C GLN A 9 6.09 11.24 2.60
N GLN A 10 7.09 10.93 1.79
CA GLN A 10 6.90 10.42 0.44
C GLN A 10 7.84 9.27 0.18
N LEU A 11 7.32 8.19 -0.41
CA LEU A 11 8.09 7.03 -0.81
C LEU A 11 7.78 6.67 -2.26
N TYR A 12 8.80 6.74 -3.12
CA TYR A 12 8.72 6.36 -4.53
C TYR A 12 9.65 5.19 -4.79
N LEU A 13 9.09 4.02 -5.05
CA LEU A 13 9.82 2.80 -5.42
C LEU A 13 9.25 2.14 -6.68
N GLU A 14 8.48 2.90 -7.45
CA GLU A 14 7.88 2.48 -8.71
C GLU A 14 8.90 1.96 -9.72
N GLY A 15 8.50 1.00 -10.56
CA GLY A 15 9.29 0.56 -11.71
C GLY A 15 10.54 -0.24 -11.34
N ASN A 16 10.51 -0.88 -10.17
CA ASN A 16 11.63 -1.69 -9.67
C ASN A 16 11.33 -3.18 -9.78
N LYS A 17 12.26 -4.01 -9.31
CA LYS A 17 12.11 -5.47 -9.24
C LYS A 17 11.90 -5.96 -7.80
N LEU A 18 11.31 -5.13 -6.95
CA LEU A 18 11.05 -5.48 -5.55
C LEU A 18 10.07 -6.66 -5.48
N SER A 19 10.37 -7.64 -4.63
CA SER A 19 9.57 -8.86 -4.47
C SER A 19 9.35 -9.18 -2.99
N GLY A 20 8.46 -10.13 -2.70
CA GLY A 20 8.04 -10.44 -1.35
C GLY A 20 7.00 -9.45 -0.82
N LYS A 21 6.84 -9.43 0.51
CA LYS A 21 5.83 -8.62 1.20
C LYS A 21 6.31 -7.21 1.57
N ILE A 22 5.37 -6.28 1.71
CA ILE A 22 5.66 -4.94 2.25
C ILE A 22 6.00 -5.09 3.76
N PRO A 23 7.15 -4.57 4.22
CA PRO A 23 7.54 -4.67 5.62
C PRO A 23 6.63 -3.81 6.51
N LEU A 24 6.10 -4.40 7.59
CA LEU A 24 5.16 -3.75 8.51
C LEU A 24 5.69 -2.44 9.13
N GLY A 25 7.01 -2.30 9.23
CA GLY A 25 7.64 -1.07 9.71
C GLY A 25 7.28 0.15 8.87
N LEU A 26 6.96 0.01 7.59
CA LEU A 26 6.55 1.12 6.73
C LEU A 26 5.29 1.80 7.27
N PHE A 27 4.35 1.03 7.83
CA PHE A 27 3.10 1.54 8.38
C PHE A 27 3.25 2.23 9.74
N LYS A 28 4.48 2.33 10.26
CA LYS A 28 4.81 3.13 11.45
C LYS A 28 5.19 4.57 11.09
N CYS A 29 5.50 4.87 9.84
CA CYS A 29 5.83 6.22 9.38
C CYS A 29 4.53 7.05 9.28
N LYS A 30 4.07 7.60 10.41
CA LYS A 30 2.77 8.30 10.53
C LYS A 30 2.67 9.58 9.71
N GLU A 31 3.81 10.11 9.25
CA GLU A 31 3.87 11.30 8.38
C GLU A 31 3.79 10.96 6.88
N LEU A 32 3.64 9.68 6.49
CA LEU A 32 3.54 9.30 5.08
C LEU A 32 2.24 9.83 4.45
N GLU A 33 2.41 10.66 3.43
CA GLU A 33 1.34 11.23 2.60
C GLU A 33 1.26 10.57 1.22
N TYR A 34 2.39 10.07 0.71
CA TYR A 34 2.48 9.49 -0.63
C TYR A 34 3.30 8.21 -0.64
N ILE A 35 2.75 7.16 -1.24
CA ILE A 35 3.47 5.91 -1.50
C ILE A 35 3.21 5.47 -2.95
N SER A 36 4.26 5.31 -3.74
CA SER A 36 4.20 4.57 -5.01
C SER A 36 5.11 3.34 -4.93
N LEU A 37 4.48 2.17 -5.03
CA LEU A 37 5.12 0.87 -5.18
C LEU A 37 4.73 0.20 -6.49
N ALA A 38 4.15 0.96 -7.43
CA ALA A 38 3.66 0.43 -8.70
C ALA A 38 4.78 -0.23 -9.51
N ASP A 39 4.42 -1.08 -10.47
CA ASP A 39 5.36 -1.72 -11.40
C ASP A 39 6.50 -2.45 -10.67
N ASN A 40 6.13 -3.36 -9.77
CA ASN A 40 7.05 -4.22 -9.01
C ASN A 40 6.54 -5.67 -9.01
N ARG A 41 7.15 -6.54 -8.20
CA ARG A 41 6.78 -7.95 -8.03
C ARG A 41 6.38 -8.25 -6.60
N LEU A 42 5.85 -7.27 -5.87
CA LEU A 42 5.39 -7.44 -4.50
C LEU A 42 4.19 -8.38 -4.48
N GLU A 43 4.19 -9.30 -3.54
CA GLU A 43 3.25 -10.42 -3.45
C GLU A 43 2.60 -10.50 -2.06
N GLU A 44 1.76 -11.51 -1.84
CA GLU A 44 0.90 -11.69 -0.66
C GLU A 44 -0.26 -10.66 -0.53
N ILE A 45 -0.81 -10.53 0.66
CA ILE A 45 -1.97 -9.69 1.00
C ILE A 45 -1.45 -8.34 1.49
N LEU A 46 -2.14 -7.27 1.12
CA LEU A 46 -1.88 -5.94 1.68
C LEU A 46 -2.26 -5.95 3.17
N PRO A 47 -1.32 -5.74 4.10
CA PRO A 47 -1.58 -5.78 5.54
C PRO A 47 -2.59 -4.71 5.96
N LYS A 48 -3.49 -5.07 6.89
CA LYS A 48 -4.50 -4.16 7.48
C LYS A 48 -3.86 -2.95 8.18
N GLU A 49 -2.61 -3.10 8.60
CA GLU A 49 -1.77 -2.07 9.19
C GLU A 49 -1.62 -0.85 8.28
N ILE A 50 -1.92 -0.93 6.99
CA ILE A 50 -1.99 0.27 6.13
C ILE A 50 -2.98 1.32 6.64
N GLY A 51 -4.03 0.91 7.36
CA GLY A 51 -4.95 1.82 8.04
C GLY A 51 -4.29 2.66 9.14
N ASN A 52 -3.07 2.33 9.56
CA ASN A 52 -2.28 3.15 10.49
C ASN A 52 -1.76 4.44 9.87
N LEU A 53 -1.72 4.54 8.54
CA LEU A 53 -1.25 5.72 7.81
C LEU A 53 -2.42 6.70 7.60
N THR A 54 -2.87 7.31 8.70
CA THR A 54 -4.11 8.09 8.75
C THR A 54 -4.09 9.37 7.92
N ILE A 55 -2.90 9.86 7.54
CA ILE A 55 -2.74 11.06 6.69
C ILE A 55 -2.36 10.73 5.25
N LEU A 56 -2.20 9.44 4.92
CA LEU A 56 -1.85 9.03 3.57
C LEU A 56 -2.91 9.54 2.60
N ARG A 57 -2.48 10.16 1.51
CA ARG A 57 -3.35 10.75 0.48
C ARG A 57 -3.34 9.92 -0.79
N ILE A 58 -2.18 9.41 -1.16
CA ILE A 58 -1.97 8.68 -2.42
C ILE A 58 -1.23 7.37 -2.17
N LEU A 59 -1.75 6.30 -2.75
CA LEU A 59 -1.18 4.96 -2.70
C LEU A 59 -1.29 4.31 -4.08
N TYR A 60 -0.16 4.10 -4.75
CA TYR A 60 -0.08 3.34 -5.99
C TYR A 60 0.51 1.95 -5.76
N LEU A 61 -0.29 0.93 -6.06
CA LEU A 61 0.08 -0.50 -5.96
C LEU A 61 -0.09 -1.21 -7.31
N ASP A 62 -0.13 -0.45 -8.40
CA ASP A 62 -0.39 -1.00 -9.72
C ASP A 62 0.70 -1.95 -10.19
N ASN A 63 0.34 -2.89 -11.09
CA ASN A 63 1.30 -3.84 -11.68
C ASN A 63 2.21 -4.54 -10.64
N ASN A 64 1.58 -5.18 -9.66
CA ASN A 64 2.19 -6.05 -8.64
C ASN A 64 1.43 -7.39 -8.56
N LEU A 65 1.84 -8.29 -7.67
CA LEU A 65 1.33 -9.66 -7.53
C LEU A 65 0.43 -9.87 -6.30
N PHE A 66 -0.13 -8.80 -5.71
CA PHE A 66 -0.97 -8.90 -4.51
C PHE A 66 -2.20 -9.79 -4.70
N GLU A 67 -2.49 -10.66 -3.73
CA GLU A 67 -3.56 -11.66 -3.81
C GLU A 67 -4.97 -11.04 -3.93
N GLY A 68 -5.20 -9.87 -3.32
CA GLY A 68 -6.45 -9.13 -3.44
C GLY A 68 -6.66 -8.53 -4.84
N LYS A 69 -5.58 -8.21 -5.57
CA LYS A 69 -5.65 -7.65 -6.93
C LYS A 69 -5.76 -8.73 -8.01
N ARG A 70 -5.27 -9.94 -7.75
CA ARG A 70 -5.57 -11.13 -8.59
C ARG A 70 -7.07 -11.41 -8.71
N LYS A 71 -7.89 -10.90 -7.78
CA LYS A 71 -9.36 -10.96 -7.83
C LYS A 71 -10.06 -9.65 -8.19
N ALA A 72 -9.35 -8.51 -8.11
CA ALA A 72 -9.92 -7.19 -8.37
C ALA A 72 -9.32 -6.57 -9.64
N VAL A 73 -10.11 -6.53 -10.71
CA VAL A 73 -9.78 -5.84 -11.97
C VAL A 73 -9.78 -4.33 -11.72
N GLY A 74 -8.59 -3.72 -11.74
CA GLY A 74 -8.35 -2.27 -11.82
C GLY A 74 -8.99 -1.40 -10.71
N CYS A 75 -8.22 -1.06 -9.68
CA CYS A 75 -8.65 -0.04 -8.71
C CYS A 75 -7.60 1.07 -8.59
N TYR A 76 -8.00 2.28 -8.97
CA TYR A 76 -7.34 3.53 -8.60
C TYR A 76 -7.73 3.84 -7.15
N PHE A 77 -6.74 3.95 -6.25
CA PHE A 77 -7.00 4.18 -4.83
C PHE A 77 -6.95 5.67 -4.50
N ASN A 78 -8.05 6.18 -3.96
CA ASN A 78 -8.10 7.51 -3.34
C ASN A 78 -8.58 7.32 -1.89
N LEU A 79 -7.79 7.74 -0.90
CA LEU A 79 -7.98 7.37 0.52
C LEU A 79 -9.19 8.07 1.17
N LEU A 80 -9.81 9.04 0.48
CA LEU A 80 -11.14 9.59 0.82
C LEU A 80 -12.28 8.61 0.50
N SER A 81 -12.01 7.51 -0.22
CA SER A 81 -13.00 6.49 -0.62
C SER A 81 -12.98 5.23 0.26
N PHE A 82 -12.30 5.23 1.41
CA PHE A 82 -12.40 4.08 2.35
C PHE A 82 -13.84 3.79 2.78
N SER A 83 -14.75 4.75 2.65
CA SER A 83 -16.18 4.56 2.94
C SER A 83 -16.97 3.91 1.81
N ASN A 84 -16.43 3.74 0.59
CA ASN A 84 -17.27 3.44 -0.58
C ASN A 84 -16.67 2.52 -1.65
N CYS A 85 -15.58 1.80 -1.36
CA CYS A 85 -15.10 0.77 -2.29
C CYS A 85 -15.42 -0.63 -1.77
N ASN A 86 -16.29 -1.32 -2.51
CA ASN A 86 -16.57 -2.77 -2.47
C ASN A 86 -15.32 -3.58 -2.86
N ILE A 87 -14.19 -3.35 -2.21
CA ILE A 87 -13.22 -4.40 -2.02
C ILE A 87 -13.86 -5.25 -0.93
N CYS A 88 -14.34 -6.43 -1.32
CA CYS A 88 -14.43 -7.56 -0.40
C CYS A 88 -13.03 -7.76 0.19
N PHE A 89 -12.72 -6.99 1.23
CA PHE A 89 -11.99 -7.51 2.35
C PHE A 89 -12.70 -8.83 2.66
N VAL A 90 -12.02 -9.95 2.50
CA VAL A 90 -12.46 -11.18 3.14
C VAL A 90 -12.26 -10.93 4.63
N TRP A 91 -13.18 -10.16 5.23
CA TRP A 91 -13.47 -10.22 6.65
C TRP A 91 -14.23 -11.53 6.84
N SER A 92 -13.48 -12.60 7.02
CA SER A 92 -13.93 -13.76 7.77
C SER A 92 -13.11 -13.82 9.03
#